data_AF-A0A133XHA8-F1
#
_entry.id   AF-A0A133XHA8-F1
#
_cell.length_a   1.000
_cell.length_b   1.000
_cell.length_c   1.000
_cell.angle_alpha   90.00
_cell.angle_beta   90.00
_cell.angle_gamma   90.00
#
_symmetry.space_group_name_H-M   'P 1'
#
loop_
_entity.id
_entity.type
_entity.pdbx_description
1 polymer ?
#
loop_
_entity_poly.entity_id
_entity_poly.type
_entity_poly.pdbx_seq_one_letter_code
_entity_poly.pdbx_strand_id
1 'polypeptide(L)'
;MQTKRSLAMTYPMEPGSSFKTINLDYLLTNLGGNAGAAKRLVGMYLSNQPTLLDSLDQGISNADLRAIKQAVHDIRGSCVLFSANACLVLARRIEDGLRQMAPDTLPGGVLNDDLMADCLSLRQAVVAMGDELRTVLAVELPGAD
;
A
#
# COMPACT_ATOMS: atom_id res chain seq x y z
N MET A 1 21.44 -16.10 29.63
CA MET A 1 20.18 -15.36 29.44
C MET A 1 20.32 -14.54 28.17
N GLN A 2 19.68 -14.99 27.09
CA GLN A 2 19.90 -14.46 25.75
C GLN A 2 18.80 -13.42 25.45
N THR A 3 19.19 -12.15 25.42
CA THR A 3 18.30 -11.03 25.18
C THR A 3 17.99 -10.96 23.68
N LYS A 4 16.94 -11.67 23.23
CA LYS A 4 16.31 -11.41 21.92
C LYS A 4 15.54 -10.10 22.02
N ARG A 5 16.23 -8.97 21.83
CA ARG A 5 15.59 -7.69 21.56
C ARG A 5 15.12 -7.68 20.11
N SER A 6 13.83 -7.44 19.97
CA SER A 6 13.08 -7.28 18.73
C SER A 6 13.85 -6.53 17.66
N LEU A 7 14.00 -7.15 16.48
CA LEU A 7 14.18 -6.37 15.26
C LEU A 7 12.87 -5.63 15.02
N ALA A 8 12.80 -4.38 15.45
CA ALA A 8 12.03 -3.40 14.72
C ALA A 8 12.65 -3.35 13.32
N MET A 9 12.09 -4.13 12.40
CA MET A 9 12.33 -3.98 10.97
C MET A 9 11.55 -2.74 10.52
N THR A 10 11.95 -1.60 11.07
CA THR A 10 11.71 -0.29 10.48
C THR A 10 12.40 -0.38 9.14
N TYR A 11 11.66 -0.56 8.05
CA TYR A 11 12.22 -0.41 6.71
C TYR A 11 12.82 0.99 6.68
N PRO A 12 14.15 1.16 6.71
CA PRO A 12 14.70 2.47 6.46
C PRO A 12 14.39 2.71 4.99
N MET A 13 13.44 3.60 4.71
CA MET A 13 13.35 4.21 3.39
C MET A 13 14.62 5.05 3.24
N GLU A 14 15.73 4.39 2.90
CA GLU A 14 17.00 5.04 2.57
C GLU A 14 16.72 5.93 1.35
N PRO A 15 16.86 7.27 1.47
CA PRO A 15 16.64 8.16 0.35
C PRO A 15 17.76 7.93 -0.67
N GLY A 16 17.50 7.13 -1.72
CA GLY A 16 18.44 6.96 -2.83
C GLY A 16 18.57 5.56 -3.41
N SER A 17 17.99 4.51 -2.80
CA SER A 17 17.83 3.24 -3.52
C SER A 17 16.53 3.27 -4.32
N SER A 18 16.63 3.14 -5.64
CA SER A 18 15.49 2.80 -6.51
C SER A 18 15.01 1.38 -6.21
N PHE A 19 14.48 1.15 -5.01
CA PHE A 19 13.72 -0.04 -4.72
C PHE A 19 12.45 0.03 -5.56
N LYS A 20 12.38 -0.80 -6.61
CA LYS A 20 11.14 -0.97 -7.37
C LYS A 20 10.04 -1.41 -6.42
N THR A 21 9.06 -0.54 -6.25
CA THR A 21 7.88 -0.78 -5.44
C THR A 21 6.88 -1.69 -6.15
N ILE A 22 7.03 -1.88 -7.48
CA ILE A 22 6.18 -2.74 -8.31
C ILE A 22 6.98 -3.75 -9.14
N ASN A 23 6.34 -4.85 -9.52
CA ASN A 23 6.88 -5.81 -10.47
C ASN A 23 6.06 -5.80 -11.77
N LEU A 24 6.52 -5.02 -12.75
CA LEU A 24 5.87 -4.92 -14.07
C LEU A 24 5.92 -6.22 -14.87
N ASP A 25 7.01 -6.98 -14.75
CA ASP A 25 7.16 -8.28 -15.43
C ASP A 25 6.11 -9.29 -14.93
N TYR A 26 5.86 -9.30 -13.62
CA TYR A 26 4.80 -10.09 -13.02
C TYR A 26 3.41 -9.67 -13.52
N LEU A 27 3.14 -8.36 -13.60
CA LEU A 27 1.89 -7.85 -14.15
C LEU A 27 1.69 -8.30 -15.60
N LEU A 28 2.70 -8.14 -16.45
CA LEU A 28 2.65 -8.56 -17.85
C LEU A 28 2.48 -10.08 -17.98
N THR A 29 3.21 -10.86 -17.17
CA THR A 29 3.08 -12.32 -17.14
C THR A 29 1.67 -12.77 -16.78
N ASN A 30 1.06 -12.16 -15.75
CA ASN A 30 -0.32 -12.43 -15.35
C ASN A 30 -1.35 -12.06 -16.43
N LEU A 31 -1.02 -11.11 -17.30
CA LEU A 31 -1.86 -10.67 -18.40
C LEU A 31 -1.48 -11.33 -19.74
N GLY A 32 -0.66 -12.39 -19.73
CA GLY A 32 -0.25 -13.12 -20.93
C GLY A 32 0.57 -12.27 -21.91
N GLY A 33 1.36 -11.31 -21.40
CA GLY A 33 2.16 -10.37 -22.18
C GLY A 33 1.38 -9.19 -22.76
N ASN A 34 0.10 -9.00 -22.40
CA ASN A 34 -0.73 -7.96 -22.96
C ASN A 34 -0.42 -6.57 -22.36
N ALA A 35 0.52 -5.86 -22.99
CA ALA A 35 0.91 -4.50 -22.61
C ALA A 35 -0.26 -3.50 -22.63
N GLY A 36 -1.22 -3.63 -23.56
CA GLY A 36 -2.40 -2.76 -23.62
C GLY A 36 -3.40 -3.00 -22.48
N ALA A 37 -3.51 -4.23 -21.99
CA ALA A 37 -4.26 -4.55 -20.78
C ALA A 37 -3.54 -4.05 -19.53
N ALA A 38 -2.21 -4.22 -19.46
CA ALA A 38 -1.40 -3.70 -18.36
C ALA A 38 -1.53 -2.18 -18.26
N LYS A 39 -1.40 -1.46 -19.37
CA LYS A 39 -1.58 0.00 -19.45
C LYS A 39 -2.94 0.45 -18.91
N ARG A 40 -4.03 -0.23 -19.32
CA ARG A 40 -5.38 0.08 -18.84
C ARG A 40 -5.52 -0.17 -17.34
N LEU A 41 -5.00 -1.28 -16.84
CA LEU A 41 -5.04 -1.64 -15.43
C LEU A 41 -4.25 -0.64 -14.57
N VAL A 42 -3.07 -0.22 -15.03
CA VAL A 42 -2.29 0.85 -14.39
C VAL A 42 -3.08 2.16 -14.40
N GLY A 43 -3.69 2.54 -15.53
CA GLY A 43 -4.52 3.75 -15.61
C GLY A 43 -5.70 3.74 -14.65
N MET A 44 -6.41 2.61 -14.54
CA MET A 44 -7.51 2.43 -13.58
C MET A 44 -7.02 2.58 -12.14
N TYR A 45 -5.89 1.96 -11.80
CA TYR A 45 -5.29 2.10 -10.47
C TYR A 45 -4.94 3.56 -10.16
N LEU A 46 -4.24 4.25 -11.07
CA LEU A 46 -3.85 5.65 -10.86
C LEU A 46 -5.04 6.59 -10.73
N SER A 47 -6.14 6.32 -11.43
CA SER A 47 -7.39 7.08 -11.29
C SER A 47 -8.08 6.82 -9.94
N ASN A 48 -7.96 5.62 -9.38
CA ASN A 48 -8.59 5.24 -8.12
C ASN A 48 -7.70 5.48 -6.88
N GLN A 49 -6.39 5.59 -7.07
CA GLN A 49 -5.39 5.86 -6.03
C GLN A 49 -5.78 7.00 -5.07
N PRO A 50 -6.22 8.19 -5.54
CA PRO A 50 -6.59 9.27 -4.62
C PRO A 50 -7.74 8.89 -3.68
N THR A 51 -8.73 8.14 -4.17
CA THR A 51 -9.87 7.66 -3.36
C THR A 51 -9.42 6.68 -2.27
N LEU A 52 -8.48 5.79 -2.59
CA LEU A 52 -7.91 4.85 -1.63
C LEU A 52 -7.12 5.58 -0.53
N LEU A 53 -6.33 6.58 -0.91
CA LEU A 53 -5.55 7.40 0.03
C LEU A 53 -6.47 8.23 0.92
N ASP A 54 -7.48 8.87 0.35
CA ASP A 54 -8.47 9.67 1.09
C ASP A 54 -9.25 8.82 2.10
N SER A 55 -9.69 7.62 1.70
CA SER A 55 -10.39 6.68 2.59
C SER A 55 -9.52 6.29 3.79
N LEU A 56 -8.22 6.08 3.58
CA LEU A 56 -7.27 5.79 4.66
C LEU A 56 -7.06 7.02 5.55
N ASP A 57 -6.89 8.20 4.97
CA ASP A 57 -6.68 9.47 5.69
C ASP A 57 -7.88 9.85 6.58
N GLN A 58 -9.11 9.64 6.07
CA GLN A 58 -10.33 9.81 6.84
C GLN A 58 -10.42 8.80 8.00
N GLY A 59 -10.07 7.53 7.76
CA GLY A 59 -10.04 6.52 8.81
C GLY A 59 -9.05 6.88 9.93
N ILE A 60 -7.87 7.37 9.57
CA ILE A 60 -6.86 7.84 10.50
C ILE A 60 -7.37 9.05 11.30
N SER A 61 -7.89 10.07 10.62
CA SER A 61 -8.33 11.33 11.23
C SER A 61 -9.47 11.15 12.22
N ASN A 62 -10.37 10.20 11.95
CA ASN A 62 -11.50 9.87 12.82
C ASN A 62 -11.18 8.75 13.83
N ALA A 63 -9.96 8.19 13.79
CA ALA A 63 -9.56 7.00 14.51
C ALA A 63 -10.60 5.85 14.39
N ASP A 64 -11.16 5.70 13.20
CA ASP A 64 -12.17 4.69 12.89
C ASP A 64 -11.46 3.41 12.41
N LEU A 65 -11.27 2.47 13.33
CA LEU A 65 -10.61 1.18 13.07
C LEU A 65 -11.31 0.39 11.97
N ARG A 66 -12.64 0.53 11.82
CA ARG A 66 -13.41 -0.16 10.78
C ARG A 66 -13.15 0.47 9.42
N ALA A 67 -13.13 1.79 9.35
CA ALA A 67 -12.78 2.52 8.13
C ALA A 67 -11.33 2.23 7.71
N ILE A 68 -10.37 2.25 8.64
CA ILE A 68 -8.97 1.90 8.38
C ILE A 68 -8.87 0.47 7.84
N LYS A 69 -9.55 -0.50 8.49
CA LYS A 69 -9.55 -1.89 8.05
C LYS A 69 -10.05 -2.04 6.62
N GLN A 70 -11.14 -1.35 6.28
CA GLN A 70 -11.71 -1.39 4.94
C GLN A 70 -10.77 -0.77 3.90
N ALA A 71 -10.25 0.44 4.18
CA ALA A 71 -9.31 1.11 3.29
C ALA A 71 -8.04 0.27 3.04
N VAL A 72 -7.49 -0.35 4.09
CA VAL A 72 -6.32 -1.23 3.99
C VAL A 72 -6.62 -2.48 3.16
N HIS A 73 -7.81 -3.06 3.30
CA HIS A 73 -8.24 -4.20 2.49
C HIS A 73 -8.31 -3.83 0.99
N ASP A 74 -8.91 -2.68 0.67
CA ASP A 74 -9.07 -2.21 -0.70
C ASP A 74 -7.72 -1.84 -1.34
N ILE A 75 -6.83 -1.21 -0.57
CA ILE A 75 -5.44 -0.94 -0.97
C ILE A 75 -4.71 -2.25 -1.24
N ARG A 76 -4.79 -3.23 -0.33
CA ARG A 76 -4.12 -4.53 -0.48
C ARG A 76 -4.56 -5.24 -1.76
N GLY A 77 -5.87 -5.29 -2.03
CA GLY A 77 -6.43 -5.87 -3.25
C GLY A 77 -5.83 -5.25 -4.51
N SER A 78 -5.71 -3.92 -4.51
CA SER A 78 -5.08 -3.17 -5.61
C SER A 78 -3.58 -3.47 -5.74
N CYS A 79 -2.84 -3.55 -4.63
CA CYS A 79 -1.40 -3.80 -4.60
C CYS A 79 -0.98 -5.21 -5.04
N VAL A 80 -1.85 -6.22 -4.86
CA VAL A 80 -1.58 -7.61 -5.30
C VAL A 80 -1.36 -7.67 -6.82
N LEU A 81 -2.11 -6.88 -7.59
CA LEU A 81 -2.04 -6.86 -9.06
C LEU A 81 -0.65 -6.47 -9.58
N PHE A 82 0.09 -5.67 -8.81
CA PHE A 82 1.40 -5.14 -9.18
C PHE A 82 2.54 -5.79 -8.39
N SER A 83 2.24 -6.80 -7.56
CA SER A 83 3.16 -7.38 -6.57
C SER A 83 3.88 -6.31 -5.72
N ALA A 84 3.14 -5.31 -5.26
CA ALA A 84 3.73 -4.20 -4.51
C ALA A 84 4.07 -4.61 -3.08
N ASN A 85 5.18 -5.33 -2.92
CA ASN A 85 5.51 -6.07 -1.70
C ASN A 85 5.58 -5.18 -0.45
N ALA A 86 6.13 -3.96 -0.57
CA ALA A 86 6.16 -3.00 0.53
C ALA A 86 4.75 -2.67 1.04
N CYS A 87 3.80 -2.41 0.13
CA CYS A 87 2.40 -2.14 0.49
C CYS A 87 1.74 -3.38 1.11
N LEU A 88 2.00 -4.57 0.57
CA LEU A 88 1.42 -5.83 1.07
C LEU A 88 1.89 -6.16 2.49
N VAL A 89 3.18 -5.94 2.79
CA VAL A 89 3.75 -6.13 4.12
C VAL A 89 3.13 -5.16 5.12
N LEU A 90 3.04 -3.87 4.76
CA LEU A 90 2.47 -2.83 5.62
C LEU A 90 0.97 -3.05 5.86
N ALA A 91 0.21 -3.35 4.81
CA ALA A 91 -1.21 -3.69 4.92
C ALA A 91 -1.43 -4.87 5.86
N ARG A 92 -0.59 -5.91 5.75
CA ARG A 92 -0.66 -7.07 6.64
C ARG A 92 -0.39 -6.71 8.11
N ARG A 93 0.64 -5.90 8.37
CA ARG A 93 0.95 -5.43 9.73
C ARG A 93 -0.19 -4.65 10.34
N ILE A 94 -0.83 -3.77 9.57
CA ILE A 94 -2.02 -3.02 10.00
C ILE A 94 -3.17 -3.98 10.31
N GLU A 95 -3.47 -4.94 9.42
CA GLU A 95 -4.52 -5.93 9.66
C GLU A 95 -4.28 -6.75 10.94
N ASP A 96 -3.05 -7.18 11.18
CA ASP A 96 -2.68 -7.92 12.39
C ASP A 96 -2.74 -7.03 13.65
N GLY A 97 -2.37 -5.75 13.56
CA GLY A 97 -2.52 -4.77 14.63
C GLY A 97 -3.98 -4.51 14.99
N LEU A 98 -4.83 -4.33 13.99
CA LEU A 98 -6.28 -4.14 14.15
C LEU A 98 -6.97 -5.36 14.76
N ARG A 99 -6.50 -6.58 14.45
CA ARG A 99 -7.03 -7.83 15.06
C ARG A 99 -6.70 -7.96 16.55
N GLN A 100 -5.58 -7.37 16.99
CA GLN A 100 -5.14 -7.41 18.38
C GLN A 100 -5.85 -6.36 19.24
N MET A 101 -6.42 -5.32 18.62
CA MET A 101 -7.30 -4.38 19.31
C MET A 101 -8.64 -5.04 19.58
N ALA A 102 -9.12 -4.94 20.82
CA ALA A 102 -10.42 -5.49 21.20
C ALA A 102 -11.54 -4.87 20.33
N PRO A 103 -12.59 -5.65 19.98
CA PRO A 103 -13.68 -5.19 19.12
C PRO A 103 -14.54 -4.07 19.72
N ASP A 104 -14.31 -3.69 20.98
CA ASP A 104 -15.11 -2.74 21.75
C ASP A 104 -14.56 -1.30 21.73
N THR A 105 -13.60 -1.01 20.85
CA THR A 105 -13.10 0.37 20.69
C THR A 105 -14.16 1.20 19.97
N LEU A 106 -14.85 2.06 20.72
CA LEU A 106 -15.76 3.07 20.16
C LEU A 106 -15.05 3.91 19.09
N PRO A 107 -15.75 4.32 18.01
CA PRO A 107 -15.21 5.28 17.04
C PRO A 107 -14.81 6.57 17.77
N GLY A 108 -13.61 7.10 17.47
CA GLY A 108 -13.03 8.27 18.14
C GLY A 108 -12.06 7.96 19.28
N GLY A 109 -11.61 6.71 19.43
CA GLY A 109 -10.51 6.35 20.33
C GLY A 109 -9.14 6.89 19.86
N VAL A 110 -8.09 6.74 20.66
CA VAL A 110 -6.72 7.09 20.22
C VAL A 110 -6.12 5.88 19.50
N LEU A 111 -5.69 6.05 18.25
CA LEU A 111 -4.88 5.04 17.55
C LEU A 111 -3.56 4.87 18.32
N ASN A 112 -3.13 3.64 18.57
CA ASN A 112 -1.80 3.43 19.12
C ASN A 112 -0.74 3.90 18.12
N ASP A 113 0.39 4.41 18.65
CA ASP A 113 1.45 5.01 17.85
C ASP A 113 1.98 4.07 16.75
N ASP A 114 2.07 2.76 17.03
CA ASP A 114 2.52 1.76 16.04
C ASP A 114 1.55 1.63 14.86
N LEU A 115 0.23 1.58 15.10
CA LEU A 115 -0.75 1.48 14.02
C LEU A 115 -0.76 2.77 13.20
N MET A 116 -0.68 3.93 13.87
CA MET A 116 -0.59 5.22 13.20
C MET A 116 0.65 5.27 12.29
N ALA A 117 1.82 4.89 12.81
CA ALA A 117 3.06 4.85 12.05
C ALA A 117 2.97 3.89 10.85
N ASP A 118 2.35 2.73 11.02
CA ASP A 118 2.14 1.77 9.93
C ASP A 118 1.17 2.30 8.86
N CYS A 119 0.08 2.97 9.26
CA CYS A 119 -0.86 3.61 8.33
C CYS A 119 -0.18 4.73 7.52
N LEU A 120 0.61 5.58 8.17
CA LEU A 120 1.38 6.64 7.50
C LEU A 120 2.44 6.06 6.56
N SER A 121 3.07 4.95 6.94
CA SER A 121 4.03 4.22 6.10
C SER A 121 3.34 3.60 4.88
N LEU A 122 2.15 3.01 5.06
CA LEU A 122 1.36 2.46 3.96
C LEU A 122 0.96 3.57 2.98
N ARG A 123 0.50 4.71 3.49
CA ARG A 123 0.15 5.89 2.68
C ARG A 123 1.33 6.31 1.79
N GLN A 124 2.53 6.41 2.36
CA GLN A 124 3.75 6.76 1.62
C GLN A 124 4.12 5.71 0.57
N ALA A 125 4.02 4.42 0.92
CA ALA A 125 4.29 3.33 -0.02
C ALA A 125 3.32 3.32 -1.20
N VAL A 126 2.03 3.58 -0.96
CA VAL A 126 1.01 3.71 -2.02
C VAL A 126 1.30 4.90 -2.92
N VAL A 127 1.72 6.05 -2.37
CA VAL A 127 2.11 7.22 -3.17
C VAL A 127 3.31 6.91 -4.05
N ALA A 128 4.37 6.32 -3.48
CA ALA A 128 5.58 5.93 -4.21
C ALA A 128 5.27 4.94 -5.35
N MET A 129 4.41 3.96 -5.08
CA MET A 129 3.91 3.03 -6.09
C MET A 129 3.22 3.74 -7.25
N GLY A 130 2.37 4.73 -6.98
CA GLY A 130 1.72 5.50 -8.04
C GLY A 130 2.69 6.35 -8.86
N ASP A 131 3.73 6.91 -8.23
CA ASP A 131 4.75 7.67 -8.94
C ASP A 131 5.58 6.78 -9.89
N GLU A 132 5.96 5.60 -9.41
CA GLU A 132 6.66 4.60 -10.23
C GLU A 132 5.78 4.12 -11.40
N LEU A 133 4.49 3.87 -11.14
CA LEU A 133 3.53 3.48 -12.19
C LEU A 133 3.31 4.58 -13.24
N ARG A 134 3.31 5.86 -12.85
CA ARG A 134 3.27 6.99 -13.79
C ARG A 134 4.53 7.03 -14.65
N THR A 135 5.70 6.78 -14.05
CA THR A 135 6.98 6.69 -14.77
C THR A 135 6.97 5.53 -15.77
N VAL A 136 6.51 4.35 -15.36
CA VAL A 136 6.36 3.17 -16.23
C VAL A 136 5.42 3.45 -17.41
N LEU A 137 4.28 4.11 -17.18
CA LEU A 137 3.37 4.50 -18.26
C LEU A 137 4.02 5.45 -19.26
N ALA A 138 4.86 6.38 -18.78
CA ALA A 138 5.53 7.37 -19.63
C ALA A 138 6.70 6.78 -20.43
N VAL A 139 7.45 5.83 -19.85
CA VAL A 139 8.71 5.31 -20.41
C VAL A 139 8.55 3.97 -21.10
N GLU A 140 7.87 3.01 -20.46
CA GLU A 140 7.86 1.59 -20.86
C GLU A 140 6.62 1.20 -21.67
N LEU A 141 5.56 2.03 -21.62
CA LEU A 141 4.31 1.84 -22.37
C LEU A 141 3.92 3.05 -23.24
N PRO A 142 4.86 3.70 -23.97
CA PRO A 142 4.52 4.81 -24.85
C PRO A 142 3.70 4.28 -26.02
N GLY A 143 2.55 4.91 -26.31
CA GLY A 143 1.74 4.59 -27.49
C GLY A 143 1.03 3.23 -27.43
N ALA A 144 -0.26 3.26 -27.12
CA ALA A 144 -1.20 2.32 -27.76
C ALA A 144 -2.13 3.18 -28.61
N ASP A 145 -1.50 4.02 -29.43
CA ASP A 145 -2.04 4.68 -30.60
C ASP A 145 -0.84 4.86 -31.55
#